data_AF-A0A1Y2Q9W0-F1
#
_entry.id   AF-A0A1Y2Q9W0-F1
#
_cell.length_a   1.000
_cell.length_b   1.000
_cell.length_c   1.000
_cell.angle_alpha   90.00
_cell.angle_beta   90.00
_cell.angle_gamma   90.00
#
_symmetry.space_group_name_H-M   'P 1'
#
loop_
_entity.id
_entity.type
_entity.pdbx_description
1 polymer ?
#
loop_
_entity_poly.entity_id
_entity_poly.type
_entity_poly.pdbx_seq_one_letter_code
_entity_poly.pdbx_strand_id
1 'polypeptide(L)' 'MNAADLTDQFLAILLREVGGTRRRWRNVIGPVKRYSAATHPHCNWSITPGGEAEENAAVERIADRLRDRHPIID' A
#
# COMPACT_ATOMS: atom_id res chain seq x y z
N MET A 1 -6.97 9.70 7.18
CA MET A 1 -6.38 8.81 6.17
C MET A 1 -6.86 7.42 6.52
N ASN A 2 -7.71 6.80 5.71
CA ASN A 2 -8.18 5.44 5.96
C ASN A 2 -7.57 4.42 4.98
N ALA A 3 -7.89 3.13 5.13
CA ALA A 3 -7.38 2.08 4.25
C ALA A 3 -7.74 2.27 2.76
N ALA A 4 -8.89 2.87 2.45
CA ALA A 4 -9.28 3.17 1.08
C ALA A 4 -8.44 4.34 0.52
N ASP A 5 -8.28 5.41 1.29
CA ASP A 5 -7.43 6.55 0.92
C ASP A 5 -5.98 6.09 0.67
N LEU A 6 -5.45 5.19 1.51
CA LEU A 6 -4.12 4.62 1.35
C LEU A 6 -4.01 3.79 0.08
N THR A 7 -5.02 2.97 -0.22
CA THR A 7 -5.10 2.20 -1.47
C THR A 7 -5.10 3.14 -2.69
N ASP A 8 -5.85 4.24 -2.63
CA ASP A 8 -5.87 5.23 -3.70
C ASP A 8 -4.52 5.91 -3.92
N GLN A 9 -3.78 6.20 -2.85
CA GLN A 9 -2.41 6.69 -2.97
C GLN A 9 -1.48 5.67 -3.63
N PHE A 10 -1.53 4.39 -3.24
CA PHE A 10 -0.77 3.34 -3.93
C PHE A 10 -1.08 3.35 -5.43
N LEU A 11 -2.36 3.33 -5.79
CA LEU A 11 -2.79 3.28 -7.19
C LEU A 11 -2.34 4.53 -7.96
N ALA A 12 -2.47 5.72 -7.38
CA ALA A 12 -2.04 6.96 -8.02
C ALA A 12 -0.53 6.96 -8.28
N ILE A 13 0.28 6.53 -7.30
CA ILE A 13 1.74 6.50 -7.43
C ILE A 13 2.18 5.41 -8.42
N LEU A 14 1.65 4.19 -8.31
CA LEU A 14 1.99 3.08 -9.22
C LEU A 14 1.64 3.40 -10.68
N LEU A 15 0.45 3.95 -10.93
CA LEU A 15 0.04 4.32 -12.29
C LEU A 15 0.93 5.41 -12.88
N ARG A 16 1.40 6.34 -12.05
CA ARG A 16 2.25 7.45 -12.48
C ARG A 16 3.71 7.04 -12.68
N GLU A 17 4.28 6.27 -11.76
CA GLU A 17 5.72 5.96 -11.72
C GLU A 17 6.08 4.67 -12.46
N VAL A 18 5.17 3.69 -12.52
CA VAL A 18 5.41 2.36 -13.09
C VAL A 18 4.55 2.11 -14.34
N GLY A 19 3.37 2.72 -14.43
CA GLY A 19 2.43 2.52 -15.52
C GLY A 19 1.50 1.33 -15.28
N GLY A 20 1.07 0.64 -16.34
CA GLY A 20 0.15 -0.50 -16.23
C GLY A 20 -1.31 -0.09 -16.03
N THR A 21 -2.10 -0.94 -15.35
CA THR A 21 -3.55 -0.72 -15.19
C THR A 21 -3.99 -0.68 -13.74
N ARG A 22 -5.00 0.14 -13.43
CA ARG A 22 -5.58 0.26 -12.07
C ARG A 22 -6.13 -1.08 -11.57
N ARG A 23 -6.68 -1.90 -12.48
CA ARG A 23 -7.16 -3.25 -12.15
C ARG A 23 -6.01 -4.16 -11.75
N ARG A 24 -4.90 -4.18 -12.48
CA ARG A 24 -3.74 -5.00 -12.12
C ARG A 24 -3.18 -4.60 -10.77
N TRP A 25 -2.96 -3.30 -10.54
CA TRP A 25 -2.39 -2.85 -9.27
C TRP A 25 -3.29 -3.12 -8.07
N ARG A 26 -4.61 -2.98 -8.19
CA ARG A 26 -5.51 -3.40 -7.10
C ARG A 26 -5.35 -4.87 -6.72
N ASN A 27 -5.18 -5.74 -7.72
CA ASN A 27 -4.96 -7.16 -7.47
C ASN A 27 -3.59 -7.43 -6.85
N VAL A 28 -2.53 -6.76 -7.31
CA VAL A 28 -1.18 -6.91 -6.78
C VAL A 28 -1.10 -6.41 -5.34
N ILE A 29 -1.60 -5.20 -5.03
CA ILE A 29 -1.55 -4.62 -3.67
C ILE A 29 -2.29 -5.52 -2.68
N GLY A 30 -3.45 -6.05 -3.08
CA GLY A 30 -4.35 -6.78 -2.20
C GLY A 30 -5.01 -5.86 -1.17
N PRO A 31 -5.66 -6.44 -0.14
CA PRO A 31 -6.30 -5.67 0.91
C PRO A 31 -5.27 -5.01 1.85
N VAL A 32 -5.49 -3.75 2.19
CA VAL A 32 -4.80 -3.09 3.31
C VAL A 32 -5.42 -3.59 4.61
N LYS A 33 -4.62 -4.30 5.42
CA LYS A 33 -5.03 -4.73 6.75
C LYS A 33 -4.69 -3.63 7.75
N ARG A 34 -5.70 -3.12 8.46
CA ARG A 34 -5.54 -2.18 9.57
C ARG A 34 -5.55 -2.94 10.90
N TYR A 35 -4.62 -2.58 11.78
CA TYR A 35 -4.50 -3.03 13.14
C TYR A 35 -4.82 -1.89 14.10
N SER A 36 -5.08 -2.22 15.37
CA SER A 36 -5.23 -1.21 16.40
C SER A 36 -3.90 -0.51 16.67
N ALA A 37 -3.90 0.81 16.76
CA ALA A 37 -2.73 1.58 17.16
C ALA A 37 -2.27 1.25 18.60
N ALA A 38 -3.16 0.70 19.44
CA ALA A 38 -2.80 0.26 20.79
C ALA A 38 -1.83 -0.94 20.79
N THR A 39 -1.92 -1.82 19.79
CA THR A 39 -1.02 -2.98 19.64
C THR A 39 0.07 -2.76 18.60
N HIS A 40 -0.12 -1.79 17.70
CA HIS A 40 0.81 -1.45 16.62
C HIS A 40 1.07 0.07 16.59
N PRO A 41 1.80 0.62 17.59
CA PRO A 41 1.94 2.06 17.77
C PRO A 41 2.87 2.73 16.75
N HIS A 42 3.69 1.96 16.02
CA HIS A 42 4.65 2.49 15.05
C HIS A 42 4.19 2.38 13.60
N CYS A 43 3.38 1.38 13.27
CA CYS A 43 2.77 1.22 11.96
C CYS A 43 1.55 0.33 12.12
N ASN A 44 0.34 0.88 11.93
CA ASN A 44 -0.89 0.14 12.22
C ASN A 44 -1.50 -0.52 10.98
N TRP A 45 -0.74 -0.65 9.89
CA TRP A 45 -1.25 -1.30 8.69
C TRP A 45 -0.20 -2.14 7.97
N SER A 46 -0.67 -3.12 7.22
CA SER A 46 0.15 -3.98 6.37
C SER A 46 -0.56 -4.31 5.06
N ILE A 47 0.22 -4.73 4.08
CA ILE A 47 -0.24 -5.30 2.81
C ILE A 47 0.56 -6.58 2.55
N THR A 48 0.03 -7.46 1.72
CA THR A 48 0.71 -8.68 1.29
C THR A 48 0.61 -8.75 -0.23
N PRO A 49 1.58 -8.17 -0.96
CA PRO A 49 1.51 -8.12 -2.41
C PRO A 49 1.49 -9.51 -3.03
N GLY A 50 0.66 -9.69 -4.07
CA GLY A 50 0.42 -10.97 -4.73
C GLY A 50 0.67 -10.94 -6.25
N GLY A 51 1.62 -10.13 -6.70
CA GLY A 51 2.04 -10.03 -8.10
C GLY A 51 3.34 -10.78 -8.40
N GLU A 52 3.90 -10.48 -9.57
CA GLU A 52 5.24 -10.93 -9.97
C GLU A 52 6.33 -10.23 -9.15
N ALA A 53 7.57 -10.74 -9.20
CA ALA A 53 8.68 -10.20 -8.42
C ALA A 53 8.88 -8.68 -8.60
N GLU A 54 8.83 -8.18 -9.83
CA GLU A 54 8.99 -6.74 -10.13
C GLU A 54 7.82 -5.90 -9.61
N GLU A 55 6.60 -6.43 -9.70
CA GLU A 55 5.38 -5.76 -9.23
C GLU A 55 5.36 -5.68 -7.71
N ASN A 56 5.72 -6.78 -7.02
CA ASN A 56 5.82 -6.81 -5.57
C ASN A 56 6.89 -5.82 -5.09
N ALA A 57 8.05 -5.81 -5.74
CA ALA A 57 9.11 -4.86 -5.42
C ALA A 57 8.66 -3.41 -5.61
N ALA A 58 7.86 -3.11 -6.64
CA ALA A 58 7.30 -1.76 -6.83
C ALA A 58 6.32 -1.37 -5.72
N VAL A 59 5.42 -2.30 -5.35
CA VAL A 59 4.47 -2.08 -4.25
C VAL A 59 5.19 -1.90 -2.92
N GLU A 60 6.19 -2.73 -2.61
CA GLU A 60 6.96 -2.64 -1.37
C GLU A 60 7.71 -1.31 -1.24
N ARG A 61 8.38 -0.86 -2.30
CA ARG A 61 9.05 0.45 -2.32
C ARG A 61 8.09 1.60 -2.03
N ILE A 62 6.87 1.55 -2.57
CA ILE A 62 5.85 2.57 -2.32
C ILE A 62 5.27 2.43 -0.91
N ALA A 63 5.12 1.20 -0.41
CA ALA A 63 4.67 0.95 0.95
C ALA A 63 5.62 1.59 1.97
N ASP A 64 6.93 1.47 1.79
CA ASP A 64 7.91 2.09 2.68
C ASP A 64 7.78 3.62 2.69
N ARG A 65 7.68 4.25 1.51
CA ARG A 65 7.43 5.70 1.41
C ARG A 65 6.12 6.13 2.06
N LEU A 66 5.07 5.31 1.96
CA LEU A 66 3.78 5.59 2.56
C LEU A 66 3.80 5.38 4.07
N ARG A 67 4.58 4.43 4.59
CA ARG A 67 4.79 4.25 6.04
C ARG A 67 5.51 5.44 6.66
N ASP A 68 6.48 6.02 5.96
CA ASP A 68 7.16 7.23 6.43
C ASP A 68 6.20 8.43 6.57
N ARG A 69 5.21 8.54 5.69
CA ARG A 69 4.23 9.64 5.70
C ARG A 69 3.01 9.38 6.56
N HIS A 70 2.52 8.15 6.55
CA HIS A 70 1.26 7.72 7.15
C HIS A 70 1.43 6.38 7.87
N PRO A 71 2.24 6.33 8.94
CA PRO A 71 2.45 5.08 9.67
C PRO A 71 1.16 4.62 10.37
N ILE A 72 0.31 5.57 10.78
CA ILE A 72 -0.95 5.31 11.47
C ILE A 72 -2.11 5.83 10.61
N ILE A 73 -3.08 4.96 10.34
CA ILE A 73 -4.30 5.26 9.57
C ILE A 73 -5.57 4.88 10.36
N ASP A 74 -6.69 5.51 9.99
CA ASP A 74 -8.03 5.25 10.54
C ASP A 74 -8.82 4.20 9.74
#